data_AF-A0A4P5VL35-F1
#
_entry.id   AF-A0A4P5VL35-F1
#
_cell.length_a   1.000
_cell.length_b   1.000
_cell.length_c   1.000
_cell.angle_alpha   90.00
_cell.angle_beta   90.00
_cell.angle_gamma   90.00
#
_symmetry.space_group_name_H-M   'P 1'
#
loop_
_entity.id
_entity.type
_entity.pdbx_description
1 polymer ?
#
loop_
_entity_poly.entity_id
_entity_poly.type
_entity_poly.pdbx_seq_one_letter_code
_entity_poly.pdbx_strand_id
1 'polypeptide(L)' 'MLPSSPQIRPLRAGVLAVCTVVGALVITLAVSLALIPLVVGVAALVVWLALALILSWAGIELMAALERWFENDPRFQR' A
#
# COMPACT_ATOMS: atom_id res chain seq x y z
N MET A 1 -36.34 4.01 -46.87
CA MET A 1 -36.96 4.08 -45.53
C MET A 1 -36.54 2.82 -44.78
N LEU A 2 -35.56 2.91 -43.88
CA LEU A 2 -35.17 1.76 -43.06
C LEU A 2 -36.33 1.45 -42.10
N PRO A 3 -36.76 0.18 -41.98
CA PRO A 3 -37.77 -0.18 -40.99
C PRO A 3 -37.23 0.10 -39.59
N SER A 4 -37.81 1.08 -38.91
CA SER A 4 -37.63 1.29 -37.48
C SER A 4 -38.35 0.17 -36.73
N SER A 5 -37.70 -0.99 -36.57
CA SER A 5 -38.28 -2.09 -35.83
C SER A 5 -38.20 -1.80 -34.32
N PRO A 6 -39.35 -1.62 -33.64
CA PRO A 6 -39.38 -1.33 -32.20
C PRO A 6 -38.82 -2.49 -31.35
N GLN A 7 -38.63 -3.68 -31.94
CA GLN A 7 -38.13 -4.89 -31.29
C GLN A 7 -36.60 -4.90 -31.08
N ILE A 8 -35.80 -4.15 -31.84
CA ILE A 8 -34.32 -4.15 -31.68
C ILE A 8 -33.87 -3.26 -30.51
N ARG A 9 -34.65 -2.23 -30.16
CA ARG A 9 -34.35 -1.29 -29.06
C ARG A 9 -34.24 -1.97 -27.67
N PRO A 10 -35.18 -2.82 -27.22
CA PRO A 10 -35.07 -3.43 -25.90
C PRO A 10 -33.87 -4.38 -25.79
N LEU A 11 -33.54 -5.10 -26.87
CA LEU A 11 -32.35 -5.95 -26.92
C LEU A 11 -31.05 -5.14 -26.76
N ARG A 12 -30.93 -3.99 -27.42
CA ARG A 12 -29.75 -3.11 -27.28
C ARG A 12 -29.60 -2.57 -25.87
N ALA A 13 -30.69 -2.18 -25.22
CA ALA A 13 -30.66 -1.70 -23.84
C ALA A 13 -30.19 -2.80 -22.87
N GLY A 14 -30.67 -4.03 -23.04
CA GLY A 14 -30.22 -5.19 -22.25
C GLY A 14 -28.75 -5.52 -22.48
N VAL A 15 -28.29 -5.53 -23.74
CA VAL A 15 -26.87 -5.76 -24.07
C VAL A 15 -25.98 -4.67 -23.47
N LEU A 16 -26.38 -3.40 -23.58
CA LEU A 16 -25.65 -2.29 -22.96
C LEU A 16 -25.58 -2.41 -21.44
N ALA A 17 -26.68 -2.78 -20.77
CA ALA A 17 -26.70 -3.00 -19.33
C ALA A 17 -25.79 -4.16 -18.91
N VAL A 18 -25.76 -5.25 -19.67
CA VAL A 18 -24.84 -6.37 -19.40
C VAL A 18 -23.40 -5.91 -19.60
N CYS A 19 -23.09 -5.20 -20.68
CA CYS A 19 -21.75 -4.66 -20.93
C CYS A 19 -21.29 -3.70 -19.84
N THR A 20 -22.16 -2.81 -19.33
CA THR A 20 -21.80 -1.89 -18.25
C THR A 20 -21.59 -2.62 -16.93
N VAL A 21 -22.44 -3.60 -16.59
CA VAL A 21 -22.26 -4.40 -15.37
C VAL A 21 -20.97 -5.20 -15.43
N VAL A 22 -20.69 -5.87 -16.55
CA VAL A 22 -19.45 -6.62 -16.75
C VAL A 22 -18.24 -5.69 -16.70
N GLY A 23 -18.31 -4.54 -17.38
CA GLY A 23 -17.25 -3.52 -17.35
C GLY A 23 -16.98 -3.00 -15.95
N ALA A 24 -18.03 -2.68 -15.18
CA ALA A 24 -17.92 -2.23 -13.80
C ALA A 24 -17.31 -3.31 -12.90
N LEU A 25 -17.68 -4.58 -13.08
CA LEU A 25 -17.11 -5.70 -12.33
C LEU A 25 -15.61 -5.85 -12.60
N VAL A 26 -15.20 -5.79 -13.87
CA VAL A 26 -13.78 -5.88 -14.26
C VAL A 26 -12.98 -4.72 -13.70
N ILE A 27 -13.50 -3.49 -13.81
CA ILE A 27 -12.85 -2.30 -13.24
C ILE A 27 -12.72 -2.43 -11.72
N THR A 28 -13.78 -2.85 -11.05
CA THR A 28 -13.76 -3.04 -9.58
C THR A 28 -12.70 -4.05 -9.19
N LEU A 29 -12.67 -5.21 -9.85
CA LEU A 29 -11.66 -6.24 -9.59
C LEU A 29 -10.24 -5.73 -9.85
N ALA A 30 -10.01 -5.07 -10.97
CA ALA A 30 -8.71 -4.50 -11.31
C ALA A 30 -8.25 -3.47 -10.28
N VAL A 31 -9.15 -2.58 -9.84
CA VAL A 31 -8.89 -1.59 -8.81
C VAL A 31 -8.58 -2.27 -7.47
N SER A 32 -9.35 -3.28 -7.07
CA SER A 32 -9.08 -4.04 -5.85
C SER A 32 -7.72 -4.73 -5.89
N LEU A 33 -7.38 -5.39 -7.00
CA LEU A 33 -6.10 -6.05 -7.19
C LEU A 33 -4.91 -5.08 -7.22
N ALA A 34 -5.12 -3.83 -7.66
CA ALA A 34 -4.10 -2.79 -7.64
C ALA A 34 -3.98 -2.08 -6.26
N LEU A 35 -5.08 -1.91 -5.53
CA LEU A 35 -5.09 -1.26 -4.23
C LEU A 35 -4.40 -2.11 -3.15
N ILE A 36 -4.57 -3.43 -3.19
CA ILE A 36 -3.93 -4.33 -2.20
C ILE A 36 -2.41 -4.14 -2.16
N PRO A 37 -1.64 -4.29 -3.26
CA PRO A 37 -0.20 -4.10 -3.23
C PRO A 37 0.19 -2.66 -2.89
N LEU A 38 -0.62 -1.66 -3.26
CA LEU A 38 -0.37 -0.26 -2.88
C LEU A 38 -0.47 -0.07 -1.36
N VAL A 39 -1.55 -0.56 -0.74
CA VAL A 39 -1.75 -0.46 0.72
C VAL A 39 -0.66 -1.22 1.47
N VAL A 40 -0.33 -2.43 1.01
CA VAL A 40 0.76 -3.24 1.60
C VAL A 40 2.11 -2.52 1.47
N GLY A 41 2.40 -1.95 0.30
CA GLY A 41 3.65 -1.21 0.07
C GLY A 41 3.77 0.04 0.95
N VAL A 42 2.70 0.82 1.08
CA VAL A 42 2.67 2.00 1.95
C VAL A 42 2.81 1.59 3.42
N ALA A 43 2.09 0.55 3.87
CA ALA A 43 2.20 0.06 5.23
C ALA A 43 3.62 -0.43 5.54
N ALA A 44 4.23 -1.20 4.63
CA ALA A 44 5.61 -1.67 4.77
C ALA A 44 6.61 -0.50 4.86
N LEU A 45 6.43 0.54 4.04
CA LEU A 45 7.28 1.74 4.08
C LEU A 45 7.15 2.46 5.43
N VAL A 46 5.94 2.63 5.95
CA VAL A 46 5.71 3.26 7.26
C VAL A 46 6.36 2.47 8.39
N VAL A 47 6.21 1.14 8.39
CA VAL A 47 6.85 0.26 9.39
C VAL A 47 8.37 0.36 9.30
N TRP A 48 8.92 0.36 8.09
CA TRP A 48 10.36 0.48 7.87
C TRP A 48 10.91 1.81 8.39
N LEU A 49 10.22 2.94 8.11
CA LEU A 49 10.61 4.26 8.61
C LEU A 49 10.56 4.33 10.14
N ALA A 50 9.50 3.79 10.75
CA ALA A 50 9.37 3.74 12.21
C ALA A 50 10.52 2.93 12.83
N LEU A 51 10.84 1.76 12.25
CA LEU A 51 11.94 0.93 12.71
C LEU A 51 13.29 1.64 12.56
N ALA A 52 13.54 2.29 11.44
CA ALA A 52 14.76 3.05 11.20
C ALA A 52 14.95 4.16 12.25
N LEU A 53 13.88 4.89 12.61
CA LEU A 53 13.93 5.92 13.65
C LEU A 53 14.23 5.32 15.03
N ILE A 54 13.54 4.24 15.40
CA ILE A 54 13.76 3.56 16.69
C ILE A 54 15.19 3.03 16.80
N LEU A 55 15.69 2.37 15.74
CA LEU A 55 17.06 1.83 15.72
C LEU A 55 18.10 2.94 15.73
N SER A 56 17.85 4.05 15.03
CA SER A 56 18.75 5.21 15.05
C SER A 56 18.86 5.80 16.46
N TRP A 57 17.73 5.97 17.15
CA TRP A 57 17.71 6.41 18.54
C TRP A 57 18.43 5.41 19.46
N ALA A 58 18.10 4.13 19.36
CA ALA A 58 18.72 3.08 20.15
C ALA A 58 20.24 3.01 19.94
N GLY A 59 20.70 3.26 18.71
CA GLY A 59 22.13 3.34 18.39
C GLY A 59 22.84 4.47 19.11
N ILE A 60 22.23 5.66 19.19
CA ILE A 60 22.77 6.81 19.93
C ILE A 60 22.88 6.48 21.43
N GLU A 61 21.81 5.94 22.01
CA GLU A 61 21.80 5.54 23.43
C GLU A 61 22.82 4.44 23.73
N LEU A 62 22.98 3.49 22.83
CA LEU A 62 24.00 2.44 22.95
C LEU A 62 25.41 3.04 22.94
N MET A 63 25.70 3.97 22.02
CA MET A 63 27.01 4.64 21.98
C MET A 63 27.26 5.45 23.25
N ALA A 64 26.25 6.19 23.74
CA ALA A 64 26.36 6.94 24.98
C ALA A 64 26.56 6.03 26.21
N ALA A 65 25.89 4.88 26.26
CA ALA A 65 26.10 3.89 27.32
C ALA A 65 27.50 3.29 27.27
N LEU A 66 28.03 3.09 26.06
CA LEU A 66 29.36 2.53 25.83
C LEU A 66 30.46 3.52 26.22
N GLU A 67 30.27 4.81 25.94
CA GLU A 67 31.14 5.89 26.41
C GLU A 67 31.19 5.94 27.94
N ARG A 68 30.04 5.96 28.61
CA ARG A 68 29.96 5.92 30.08
C ARG A 68 30.62 4.67 30.66
N TRP A 69 30.52 3.52 29.98
CA TRP A 69 31.17 2.30 30.43
C TRP A 69 32.69 2.41 30.37
N PHE A 70 33.24 2.95 29.27
CA PHE A 70 34.68 3.20 29.16
C PHE A 70 35.19 4.20 30.19
N GLU A 71 34.45 5.28 30.44
CA GLU A 71 34.81 6.28 31.46
C GLU A 71 34.87 5.69 32.87
N ASN A 72 33.99 4.71 33.18
CA ASN A 72 33.88 4.13 34.50
C ASN A 72 34.77 2.89 34.71
N ASP A 73 35.34 2.31 33.65
CA ASP A 73 36.20 1.14 33.79
C ASP A 73 37.65 1.56 34.15
N PRO A 74 38.16 1.17 35.34
CA PRO A 74 39.50 1.55 35.81
C PRO A 74 40.64 1.13 34.88
N ARG A 75 40.39 0.17 33.96
CA ARG A 75 41.38 -0.29 32.98
C ARG A 75 41.71 0.78 31.94
N PHE A 76 40.78 1.69 31.66
CA PHE A 76 40.93 2.74 30.65
C PHE A 76 41.27 4.12 31.23
N GLN A 77 41.28 4.28 32.56
CA GLN A 77 41.58 5.54 33.27
C GLN A 77 43.08 5.81 33.52
N ARG A 78 43.99 5.13 32.82
CA ARG A 78 45.45 5.27 33.03
C ARG A 78 46.08 6.36 32.17
#